data_AF-A0A7W5ZS57-F1
#
_entry.id   AF-A0A7W5ZS57-F1
#
_cell.length_a   1.000
_cell.length_b   1.000
_cell.length_c   1.000
_cell.angle_alpha   90.00
_cell.angle_beta   90.00
_cell.angle_gamma   90.00
#
_symmetry.space_group_name_H-M   'P 1'
#
loop_
_entity.id
_entity.type
_entity.pdbx_description
1 polymer ?
#
loop_
_entity_poly.entity_id
_entity_poly.type
_entity_poly.pdbx_seq_one_letter_code
_entity_poly.pdbx_strand_id
1 'polypeptide(L)'
;MMNRSPSFATAAYGTARHPFRASLPTHVLRELPKLEPEVIAAMRRAEERLREADIRSEPVDLKRITMQDLRDFLIAYCACFMAVMAFIA
;
A
#
# COMPACT_ATOMS: atom_id res chain seq x y z
N MET A 1 11.63 -12.65 23.51
CA MET A 1 11.59 -11.19 23.26
C MET A 1 12.20 -10.94 21.88
N MET A 2 11.38 -10.93 20.83
CA MET A 2 11.84 -10.79 19.44
C MET A 2 11.71 -9.32 19.01
N ASN A 3 12.86 -8.68 18.79
CA ASN A 3 12.95 -7.31 18.30
C ASN A 3 12.96 -7.33 16.76
N ARG A 4 11.83 -7.03 16.11
CA ARG A 4 11.78 -6.85 14.64
C ARG A 4 11.97 -5.38 14.33
N SER A 5 13.21 -5.00 14.04
CA SER A 5 13.54 -3.73 13.37
C SER A 5 12.79 -3.65 12.05
N PRO A 6 12.27 -2.48 11.62
CA PRO A 6 11.89 -2.31 10.23
C PRO A 6 13.18 -2.37 9.43
N SER A 7 13.44 -3.55 8.86
CA SER A 7 14.20 -3.63 7.63
C SER A 7 13.53 -2.63 6.70
N PHE A 8 14.21 -1.50 6.42
CA PHE A 8 13.93 -0.77 5.19
C PHE A 8 14.16 -1.81 4.11
N ALA A 9 13.09 -2.47 3.69
CA ALA A 9 13.14 -3.41 2.62
C ALA A 9 13.73 -2.61 1.46
N THR A 10 14.99 -2.85 1.16
CA THR A 10 15.55 -2.58 -0.15
C THR A 10 14.57 -3.27 -1.06
N ALA A 11 13.65 -2.51 -1.65
CA ALA A 11 12.77 -3.03 -2.67
C ALA A 11 13.73 -3.63 -3.69
N ALA A 12 13.83 -4.96 -3.69
CA ALA A 12 14.58 -5.71 -4.66
C ALA A 12 13.75 -5.61 -5.94
N TYR A 13 13.76 -4.43 -6.55
CA TYR A 13 13.27 -4.22 -7.88
C TYR A 13 13.94 -5.29 -8.72
N GLY A 14 13.12 -6.21 -9.26
CA GLY A 14 13.60 -7.40 -9.93
C GLY A 14 14.78 -7.08 -10.84
N THR A 15 15.76 -7.97 -10.83
CA THR A 15 16.97 -7.93 -11.67
C THR A 15 16.65 -7.97 -13.17
N ALA A 16 15.38 -8.08 -13.55
CA ALA A 16 14.89 -7.85 -14.89
C ALA A 16 15.16 -6.39 -15.28
N ARG A 17 16.09 -6.19 -16.23
CA ARG A 17 16.37 -4.92 -16.89
C ARG A 17 15.09 -4.45 -17.62
N HIS A 18 14.18 -3.79 -16.89
CA HIS A 18 12.96 -3.26 -17.46
C HIS A 18 13.30 -2.16 -18.50
N PRO A 19 12.69 -2.16 -19.70
CA PRO A 19 12.94 -1.12 -20.71
C PRO A 19 12.65 0.28 -20.17
N PHE A 20 11.69 0.41 -19.26
CA PHE A 20 11.39 1.65 -18.56
C PHE A 20 12.59 2.20 -17.74
N ARG A 21 13.41 1.34 -17.13
CA ARG A 21 14.61 1.79 -16.40
C ARG A 21 15.67 2.38 -17.31
N ALA A 22 15.70 1.99 -18.59
CA ALA A 22 16.65 2.53 -19.56
C ALA A 22 16.28 3.95 -20.02
N SER A 23 15.00 4.33 -19.95
CA SER A 23 14.54 5.68 -20.30
C SER A 23 14.58 6.66 -19.12
N LEU A 24 14.94 6.21 -17.92
CA LEU A 24 14.98 7.07 -16.74
C LEU A 24 16.25 7.94 -16.72
N PRO A 25 16.12 9.24 -16.41
CA PRO A 25 17.27 10.11 -16.16
C PRO A 25 18.16 9.59 -15.03
N THR A 26 19.48 9.82 -15.14
CA THR A 26 20.50 9.30 -14.22
C THR A 26 20.26 9.68 -12.76
N HIS A 27 19.71 10.86 -12.48
CA HIS A 27 19.42 11.31 -11.11
C HIS A 27 18.33 10.48 -10.41
N VAL A 28 17.44 9.82 -11.16
CA VAL A 28 16.38 8.95 -10.63
C VAL A 28 16.91 7.56 -10.27
N LEU A 29 17.99 7.13 -10.94
CA LEU A 29 18.66 5.86 -10.68
C LEU A 29 19.61 5.93 -9.47
N ARG A 30 19.78 7.12 -8.88
CA ARG A 30 20.63 7.30 -7.70
C ARG A 30 20.06 6.48 -6.54
N GLU A 31 20.94 5.75 -5.85
CA GLU A 31 20.55 5.06 -4.62
C GLU A 31 19.93 6.06 -3.64
N LEU A 32 18.85 5.62 -2.97
CA LEU A 32 18.21 6.43 -1.94
C LEU A 32 19.28 6.86 -0.92
N PRO A 33 19.30 8.13 -0.47
CA PRO A 33 20.28 8.58 0.50
C PRO A 33 20.20 7.68 1.74
N LYS A 34 21.35 7.16 2.16
CA LYS A 34 21.46 6.42 3.42
C LYS A 34 21.07 7.39 4.52
N LEU A 35 19.98 7.10 5.24
CA LEU A 35 19.55 7.96 6.32
C LEU A 35 20.61 7.97 7.42
N GLU A 36 21.04 9.17 7.81
CA GLU A 36 21.81 9.40 9.03
C GLU A 36 21.06 8.85 10.26
N PRO A 37 21.76 8.39 11.31
CA PRO A 37 21.15 7.71 12.45
C PRO A 37 20.10 8.55 13.18
N GLU A 38 20.25 9.88 13.17
CA GLU A 38 19.29 10.81 13.77
C GLU A 38 17.95 10.84 13.03
N VAL A 39 17.98 10.78 11.69
CA VAL A 39 16.77 10.80 10.85
C VAL A 39 16.00 9.50 11.04
N ILE A 40 16.70 8.37 11.19
CA ILE A 40 16.07 7.07 11.51
C ILE A 40 15.36 7.13 12.87
N ALA A 41 15.96 7.77 13.87
CA ALA A 41 15.34 7.93 15.18
C ALA A 41 14.11 8.86 15.12
N ALA A 42 14.17 9.95 14.35
CA ALA A 42 13.05 10.84 14.12
C ALA A 42 11.88 10.14 13.40
N MET A 43 12.18 9.35 12.37
CA MET A 43 11.17 8.56 11.65
C MET A 43 10.50 7.53 12.57
N ARG A 44 11.26 6.85 13.44
CA ARG A 44 10.70 5.89 14.40
C ARG A 44 9.73 6.57 15.38
N ARG A 45 10.10 7.72 15.94
CA ARG A 45 9.21 8.51 16.81
C ARG A 45 7.96 8.98 16.08
N ALA A 46 8.09 9.36 14.81
CA ALA A 46 6.95 9.74 13.98
C ALA A 46 6.03 8.54 13.70
N GLU A 47 6.60 7.36 13.45
CA GLU A 47 5.84 6.12 13.26
C GLU A 47 5.09 5.72 14.55
N GLU A 48 5.72 5.85 15.72
CA GLU A 48 5.08 5.61 17.03
C GLU A 48 3.87 6.53 17.22
N ARG A 49 4.02 7.83 16.95
CA ARG A 49 2.90 8.78 17.00
C ARG A 49 1.80 8.48 15.98
N LEU A 50 2.17 8.03 14.78
CA LEU A 50 1.20 7.65 13.75
C LEU A 50 0.42 6.38 14.12
N ARG A 51 1.08 5.42 14.79
CA ARG A 51 0.44 4.21 15.32
C ARG A 51 -0.55 4.55 16.43
N GLU A 52 -0.20 5.48 17.31
CA GLU A 52 -1.12 5.99 18.33
C GLU A 52 -2.29 6.78 17.73
N ALA A 53 -2.08 7.46 16.60
CA ALA A 53 -3.10 8.26 15.92
C ALA A 53 -4.13 7.45 15.12
N ASP A 54 -3.97 6.13 14.98
CA ASP A 54 -4.92 5.18 14.37
C ASP A 54 -5.61 5.67 13.07
N ILE A 55 -4.85 6.34 12.19
CA ILE A 55 -5.37 6.81 10.88
C ILE A 55 -5.37 5.68 9.85
N ARG A 56 -4.90 4.49 10.23
CA ARG A 56 -4.82 3.35 9.32
C ARG A 56 -6.10 2.54 9.46
N SER A 57 -6.91 2.51 8.40
CA SER A 57 -8.04 1.59 8.31
C SER A 57 -7.61 0.18 8.73
N GLU A 58 -8.40 -0.43 9.61
CA GLU A 58 -8.24 -1.81 10.08
C GLU A 58 -7.77 -2.69 8.90
N PRO A 59 -6.68 -3.48 9.03
CA PRO A 59 -6.21 -4.30 7.93
C PRO A 59 -7.34 -5.19 7.41
N VAL A 60 -7.62 -5.09 6.11
CA VAL A 60 -8.71 -5.84 5.45
C VAL A 60 -8.41 -7.33 5.56
N ASP A 61 -9.09 -7.98 6.50
CA ASP A 61 -8.89 -9.38 6.82
C ASP A 61 -9.73 -10.24 5.87
N LEU A 62 -9.14 -10.61 4.72
CA LEU A 62 -9.80 -11.35 3.61
C LEU A 62 -10.46 -12.68 4.02
N LYS A 63 -10.07 -13.24 5.17
CA LYS A 63 -10.65 -14.49 5.71
C LYS A 63 -11.97 -14.27 6.46
N ARG A 64 -12.36 -13.03 6.77
CA ARG A 64 -13.58 -12.69 7.51
C ARG A 64 -14.64 -12.00 6.65
N ILE A 65 -14.71 -12.32 5.35
CA ILE A 65 -15.80 -11.82 4.51
C ILE A 65 -17.12 -12.35 5.08
N THR A 66 -17.93 -11.44 5.63
CA THR A 66 -19.22 -11.76 6.26
C THR A 66 -20.33 -11.80 5.21
N MET A 67 -21.45 -12.47 5.52
CA MET A 67 -22.65 -12.45 4.66
C MET A 67 -23.21 -11.03 4.43
N GLN A 68 -22.91 -10.09 5.34
CA GLN A 68 -23.31 -8.70 5.22
C GLN A 68 -22.49 -7.95 4.16
N ASP A 69 -21.17 -8.16 4.10
CA ASP A 69 -20.32 -7.57 3.06
C ASP A 69 -20.69 -8.09 1.66
N LEU A 70 -21.04 -9.38 1.56
CA LEU A 70 -21.54 -9.98 0.32
C LEU A 70 -22.86 -9.35 -0.12
N ARG A 71 -23.79 -9.12 0.81
CA ARG A 71 -25.06 -8.47 0.52
C ARG A 71 -24.83 -7.03 0.04
N ASP A 72 -24.00 -6.27 0.73
CA ASP A 72 -23.72 -4.88 0.39
C ASP A 72 -23.03 -4.77 -0.98
N PHE A 73 -22.09 -5.68 -1.27
CA PHE A 73 -21.47 -5.80 -2.59
C PHE A 73 -22.49 -6.16 -3.68
N LEU A 74 -23.37 -7.13 -3.45
CA LEU A 74 -24.40 -7.53 -4.42
C LEU A 74 -25.40 -6.41 -4.71
N ILE A 75 -25.80 -5.64 -3.69
CA ILE A 75 -26.69 -4.48 -3.89
C ILE A 75 -26.02 -3.45 -4.79
N ALA A 76 -24.76 -3.09 -4.50
CA ALA A 76 -24.00 -2.15 -5.32
C ALA A 76 -23.82 -2.67 -6.76
N TYR A 77 -23.48 -3.95 -6.93
CA TYR A 77 -23.34 -4.59 -8.24
C TYR A 77 -24.65 -4.57 -9.04
N CYS A 78 -25.77 -4.96 -8.42
CA CYS A 78 -27.08 -4.97 -9.07
C CYS A 78 -27.53 -3.56 -9.49
N ALA A 79 -27.31 -2.55 -8.65
CA ALA A 79 -27.62 -1.16 -8.98
C ALA A 79 -26.83 -0.68 -10.21
N CYS A 80 -25.51 -0.89 -10.21
CA CYS A 80 -24.65 -0.50 -11.33
C CYS A 80 -25.00 -1.26 -12.62
N PHE A 81 -25.22 -2.56 -12.54
CA PHE A 81 -25.57 -3.39 -13.69
C PHE A 81 -26.91 -2.95 -14.29
N MET A 82 -27.94 -2.76 -13.47
CA MET A 82 -29.24 -2.29 -13.95
C MET A 82 -29.16 -0.90 -14.57
N ALA A 83 -28.36 0.01 -14.00
CA ALA A 83 -28.13 1.34 -14.58
C ALA A 83 -27.48 1.25 -15.97
N VAL A 84 -26.46 0.40 -16.13
CA VAL A 84 -25.81 0.17 -17.43
C VAL A 84 -26.77 -0.45 -18.44
N MET A 85 -27.54 -1.47 -18.03
CA MET A 85 -28.53 -2.10 -18.91
C MET A 85 -29.63 -1.12 -19.34
N ALA A 86 -30.13 -0.28 -18.44
CA ALA A 86 -31.13 0.73 -18.75
C ALA A 86 -30.60 1.88 -19.62
N PHE A 87 -29.30 2.17 -19.54
CA PHE A 87 -28.66 3.17 -20.41
C PHE A 87 -28.40 2.64 -21.83
N ILE A 88 -28.20 1.34 -21.98
CA ILE A 88 -27.88 0.70 -23.27
C ILE A 88 -29.15 0.23 -24.01
N ALA A 89 -30.24 -0.09 -23.30
CA ALA A 89 -31.53 -0.48 -23.86
C ALA A 89 -32.30 0.71 -24.47
#